data_AF-A0A1H8S8K3-F1
#
_entry.id   AF-A0A1H8S8K3-F1
#
_cell.length_a   1.000
_cell.length_b   1.000
_cell.length_c   1.000
_cell.angle_alpha   90.00
_cell.angle_beta   90.00
_cell.angle_gamma   90.00
#
_symmetry.space_group_name_H-M   'P 1'
#
loop_
_entity.id
_entity.type
_entity.pdbx_description
1 polymer ?
#
loop_
_entity_poly.entity_id
_entity_poly.type
_entity_poly.pdbx_seq_one_letter_code
_entity_poly.pdbx_strand_id
1 'polypeptide(L)'
;MKHQEFIHLHGLLFKVGEHLTRDESIPDGVFVHYKTQPTRPKDIHRSKDAHATAVKLLSSRCCQVIDKHHQQTHSSTTELSPPF
;
A
#
# COMPACT_ATOMS: atom_id res chain seq x y z
N MET A 1 -2.49 16.27 11.75
CA MET A 1 -3.10 15.04 12.30
C MET A 1 -2.65 14.79 13.73
N LYS A 2 -3.58 14.36 14.59
CA LYS A 2 -3.37 13.95 15.99
C LYS A 2 -2.76 12.54 16.06
N HIS A 3 -2.23 12.15 17.23
CA HIS A 3 -1.61 10.82 17.44
C HIS A 3 -2.57 9.66 17.12
N GLN A 4 -3.79 9.72 17.66
CA GLN A 4 -4.82 8.69 17.41
C GLN A 4 -5.20 8.58 15.93
N GLU A 5 -5.26 9.69 15.19
CA GLU A 5 -5.53 9.68 13.74
C GLU A 5 -4.45 8.91 12.97
N PHE A 6 -3.18 9.08 13.36
CA PHE A 6 -2.08 8.31 12.76
C PHE A 6 -2.12 6.82 13.12
N ILE A 7 -2.52 6.46 14.35
CA ILE A 7 -2.72 5.04 14.72
C ILE A 7 -3.82 4.42 13.86
N HIS A 8 -4.99 5.06 13.76
CA HIS A 8 -6.11 4.55 12.97
C HIS A 8 -5.76 4.44 11.49
N LEU A 9 -5.13 5.48 10.92
CA LEU A 9 -4.72 5.47 9.53
C LEU A 9 -3.65 4.40 9.25
N HIS A 10 -2.69 4.22 10.16
CA HIS A 10 -1.72 3.13 10.08
C HIS A 10 -2.43 1.77 10.02
N GLY A 11 -3.40 1.52 10.90
CA GLY A 11 -4.19 0.29 10.89
C GLY A 11 -4.98 0.07 9.60
N LEU A 12 -5.60 1.13 9.07
CA LEU A 12 -6.35 1.05 7.82
C LEU A 12 -5.44 0.72 6.62
N LEU A 13 -4.34 1.46 6.46
CA LEU A 13 -3.38 1.24 5.37
C LEU A 13 -2.69 -0.12 5.46
N PHE A 14 -2.46 -0.62 6.68
CA PHE A 14 -1.93 -1.96 6.89
C PHE A 14 -2.88 -3.02 6.29
N LYS A 15 -4.19 -2.93 6.56
CA LYS A 15 -5.19 -3.84 5.98
C LYS A 15 -5.29 -3.73 4.45
N VAL A 16 -5.18 -2.50 3.92
CA VAL A 16 -5.12 -2.28 2.46
C VAL A 16 -3.89 -2.97 1.87
N GLY A 17 -2.72 -2.79 2.48
CA GLY A 17 -1.49 -3.47 2.06
C GLY A 17 -1.63 -5.00 2.10
N GLU A 18 -2.19 -5.56 3.18
CA GLU A 18 -2.47 -6.99 3.29
C GLU A 18 -3.42 -7.51 2.20
N HIS A 19 -4.42 -6.72 1.82
CA HIS A 19 -5.32 -7.05 0.72
C HIS A 19 -4.58 -7.07 -0.61
N LEU A 20 -3.77 -6.04 -0.90
CA LEU A 20 -2.98 -5.95 -2.13
C LEU A 20 -1.97 -7.10 -2.26
N THR A 21 -1.37 -7.56 -1.15
CA THR A 21 -0.41 -8.68 -1.20
C THR A 21 -1.05 -10.05 -1.43
N ARG A 22 -2.39 -10.17 -1.38
CA ARG A 22 -3.08 -11.43 -1.73
C ARG A 22 -3.29 -11.56 -3.23
N ASP A 23 -3.13 -10.48 -3.99
CA ASP A 23 -3.15 -10.50 -5.43
C ASP A 23 -1.81 -11.05 -5.96
N GLU A 24 -1.87 -12.18 -6.68
CA GLU A 24 -0.69 -12.87 -7.21
C GLU A 24 0.10 -12.03 -8.22
N SER A 25 -0.52 -11.00 -8.82
CA SER A 25 0.15 -10.07 -9.72
C SER A 25 1.09 -9.10 -9.00
N ILE A 26 0.97 -8.98 -7.66
CA ILE A 26 1.77 -8.07 -6.87
C ILE A 26 3.02 -8.79 -6.35
N PRO A 27 4.23 -8.30 -6.68
CA PRO A 27 5.46 -8.97 -6.27
C PRO A 27 5.61 -9.10 -4.76
N ASP A 28 6.17 -10.22 -4.33
CA ASP A 28 6.61 -10.39 -2.95
C ASP A 28 7.59 -9.29 -2.53
N GLY A 29 7.52 -8.91 -1.25
CA GLY A 29 8.39 -7.87 -0.70
C GLY A 29 8.05 -6.45 -1.17
N VAL A 30 6.94 -6.23 -1.89
CA VAL A 30 6.50 -4.90 -2.34
C VAL A 30 6.47 -3.87 -1.18
N PHE A 31 6.16 -4.30 0.05
CA PHE A 31 6.15 -3.47 1.26
C PHE A 31 7.38 -3.66 2.18
N VAL A 32 8.54 -4.09 1.67
CA VAL A 32 9.72 -4.42 2.50
C VAL A 32 10.18 -3.27 3.40
N HIS A 33 10.21 -2.03 2.89
CA HIS A 33 10.62 -0.86 3.69
C HIS A 33 9.69 -0.58 4.88
N TYR A 34 8.40 -0.90 4.73
CA TYR A 34 7.46 -0.86 5.86
C TYR A 34 7.72 -2.02 6.82
N LYS A 35 7.91 -3.24 6.30
CA LYS A 35 8.14 -4.45 7.11
C LYS A 35 9.40 -4.35 7.98
N THR A 36 10.44 -3.64 7.54
CA THR A 36 11.67 -3.40 8.32
C THR A 36 11.52 -2.35 9.43
N GLN A 37 10.43 -1.58 9.46
CA GLN A 37 10.18 -0.66 10.57
C GLN A 37 9.87 -1.43 11.87
N PRO A 38 10.20 -0.88 13.05
CA PRO A 38 9.87 -1.50 14.34
C PRO A 38 8.41 -1.25 14.78
N THR A 39 7.67 -0.41 14.05
CA THR A 39 6.32 0.04 14.44
C THR A 39 5.25 -0.74 13.70
N ARG A 40 4.26 -1.25 14.42
CA ARG A 40 3.05 -1.91 13.92
C ARG A 40 1.79 -1.17 14.37
N PRO A 41 0.63 -1.39 13.74
CA PRO A 41 -0.61 -0.72 14.14
C PRO A 41 -1.00 -0.96 15.60
N LYS A 42 -0.68 -2.15 16.14
CA LYS A 42 -0.97 -2.55 17.52
C LYS A 42 -0.06 -1.85 18.55
N ASP A 43 1.05 -1.25 18.12
CA ASP A 43 2.02 -0.62 19.01
C ASP A 43 1.58 0.81 19.38
N ILE A 44 0.38 0.97 19.94
CA ILE A 44 -0.29 2.27 20.17
C ILE A 44 0.51 3.26 21.04
N HIS A 45 1.47 2.73 21.82
CA HIS A 45 2.35 3.50 22.69
C HIS A 45 3.57 4.08 21.96
N ARG A 46 3.85 3.68 20.71
CA ARG A 46 4.93 4.26 19.90
C ARG A 46 4.64 5.72 19.60
N SER A 47 5.69 6.48 19.29
CA SER A 47 5.56 7.92 19.06
C SER A 47 4.69 8.22 17.83
N LYS A 48 4.11 9.43 17.82
CA LYS A 48 3.37 9.95 16.67
C LYS A 48 4.18 9.89 15.38
N ASP A 49 5.46 10.26 15.42
CA ASP A 49 6.33 10.27 14.24
C ASP A 49 6.64 8.86 13.73
N ALA A 50 6.67 7.87 14.63
CA ALA A 50 6.83 6.47 14.26
C ALA A 50 5.61 5.97 13.47
N HIS A 51 4.38 6.29 13.92
CA HIS A 51 3.17 5.99 13.15
C HIS A 51 3.07 6.80 11.86
N ALA A 52 3.49 8.07 11.85
CA ALA A 52 3.50 8.90 10.65
C ALA A 52 4.46 8.36 9.59
N THR A 53 5.65 7.90 9.99
CA THR A 53 6.62 7.25 9.08
C THR A 53 6.05 5.98 8.48
N ALA A 54 5.43 5.13 9.29
CA ALA A 54 4.76 3.92 8.82
C ALA A 54 3.64 4.23 7.81
N VAL A 55 2.80 5.23 8.10
CA VAL A 55 1.74 5.70 7.20
C VAL A 55 2.30 6.16 5.86
N LYS A 56 3.37 6.97 5.86
CA LYS A 56 4.00 7.47 4.63
C LYS A 56 4.53 6.34 3.75
N LEU A 57 5.18 5.35 4.35
CA LEU A 57 5.72 4.19 3.63
C LEU A 57 4.59 3.35 3.01
N LEU A 58 3.55 3.07 3.79
CA LEU A 58 2.40 2.29 3.31
C LEU A 58 1.63 3.02 2.22
N SER A 59 1.27 4.30 2.43
CA SER A 59 0.46 5.05 1.46
C SER A 59 1.18 5.22 0.13
N SER A 60 2.47 5.63 0.17
CA SER A 60 3.29 5.78 -1.04
C SER A 60 3.34 4.48 -1.84
N ARG A 61 3.51 3.35 -1.15
CA ARG A 61 3.61 2.07 -1.84
C ARG A 61 2.27 1.54 -2.33
N CYS A 62 1.18 1.75 -1.58
CA CYS A 62 -0.17 1.40 -2.04
C CYS A 62 -0.53 2.18 -3.31
N CYS A 63 -0.27 3.50 -3.35
CA CYS A 63 -0.49 4.30 -4.55
C CYS A 63 0.30 3.75 -5.74
N GLN A 64 1.61 3.48 -5.58
CA GLN A 64 2.42 2.92 -6.66
C GLN A 64 1.91 1.57 -7.18
N VAL A 65 1.40 0.71 -6.30
CA VAL A 65 0.83 -0.58 -6.69
C VAL A 65 -0.46 -0.38 -7.49
N ILE A 66 -1.37 0.46 -6.99
CA ILE A 66 -2.65 0.75 -7.63
C ILE A 66 -2.43 1.41 -8.99
N ASP A 67 -1.52 2.38 -9.08
CA ASP A 67 -1.20 3.10 -10.32
C ASP A 67 -0.61 2.16 -11.38
N LYS A 68 0.30 1.26 -10.98
CA LYS A 68 0.88 0.25 -11.88
C LYS A 68 -0.18 -0.71 -12.40
N HIS A 69 -1.03 -1.22 -11.52
CA HIS A 69 -2.11 -2.12 -11.91
C HIS A 69 -3.08 -1.42 -12.90
N HIS A 70 -3.39 -0.14 -12.67
CA HIS A 70 -4.21 0.65 -13.58
C HIS A 70 -3.58 0.79 -14.97
N GLN A 71 -2.27 1.08 -15.05
CA GLN A 71 -1.55 1.19 -16.32
C GLN A 71 -1.50 -0.14 -17.10
N GLN A 72 -1.39 -1.28 -16.40
CA GLN A 72 -1.42 -2.60 -17.02
C GLN A 72 -2.80 -2.92 -17.60
N THR A 73 -3.89 -2.58 -16.91
CA THR A 73 -5.26 -2.81 -17.40
C THR A 73 -5.61 -2.00 -18.65
N HIS A 74 -5.08 -0.78 -18.81
CA HIS A 74 -5.32 0.04 -20.01
C HIS A 74 -4.46 -0.35 -21.21
N SER A 75 -3.28 -0.94 -20.97
CA SER A 75 -2.38 -1.37 -22.05
C SER A 75 -2.86 -2.64 -22.75
N SER A 76 -3.71 -3.45 -22.11
CA SER A 76 -4.25 -4.70 -22.69
C SER A 76 -5.56 -4.52 -23.46
N THR A 77 -6.16 -3.32 -23.49
CA THR A 77 -7.49 -3.13 -24.10
C THR A 77 -7.43 -2.60 -25.56
N THR A 78 -6.25 -2.28 -26.10
CA THR A 78 -6.13 -1.66 -27.44
C THR A 78 -5.95 -2.63 -28.61
N GLU A 79 -5.74 -3.93 -28.40
CA GLU A 79 -5.65 -4.90 -29.50
C GLU A 79 -6.91 -5.76 -29.65
N LEU A 80 -8.00 -5.16 -30.12
CA LEU A 80 -9.09 -5.89 -30.76
C LEU A 80 -9.73 -4.96 -31.80
N SER A 81 -8.96 -4.59 -32.82
CA SER A 81 -9.54 -4.23 -34.12
C SER A 81 -9.95 -5.53 -34.81
N PRO A 82 -11.21 -5.69 -35.23
CA PRO A 82 -11.58 -6.80 -36.10
C PRO A 82 -10.95 -6.58 -37.48
N PRO A 83 -10.49 -7.62 -38.18
CA PRO A 83 -10.25 -7.51 -39.60
C PRO A 83 -11.61 -7.40 -40.31
N PHE A 84 -11.65 -6.46 -41.26
CA PHE A 84 -12.71 -6.13 -42.23
C PHE A 84 -13.74 -5.07 -41.82
#